data_AF-L9KU91-F1
#
_entry.id   AF-L9KU91-F1
#
_cell.length_a   1.000
_cell.length_b   1.000
_cell.length_c   1.000
_cell.angle_alpha   90.00
_cell.angle_beta   90.00
_cell.angle_gamma   90.00
#
_symmetry.space_group_name_H-M   'P 1'
#
loop_
_entity.id
_entity.type
_entity.pdbx_description
1 polymer ?
#
loop_
_entity_poly.entity_id
_entity_poly.type
_entity_poly.pdbx_seq_one_letter_code
_entity_poly.pdbx_strand_id
1 'polypeptide(L)'
;TNAGDGARVTRLSVSRWHRRRGVGRRLLAFAESRARAWAGGMGEPRARLVVPVAVAAWGVAGMLEGCGYQAEGGWGCMGYTLVREFSKDL
;
A
#
# COMPACT_ATOMS: atom_id res chain seq x y z
N THR A 1 8.88 18.10 -0.82
CA THR A 1 7.89 17.02 -1.04
C THR A 1 8.63 15.81 -1.57
N ASN A 2 9.29 15.04 -0.70
CA ASN A 2 10.04 13.85 -1.12
C ASN A 2 9.07 12.68 -1.32
N ALA A 3 8.81 12.34 -2.58
CA ALA A 3 8.09 11.14 -3.00
C ALA A 3 8.93 9.85 -2.86
N GLY A 4 9.88 9.79 -1.91
CA GLY A 4 11.01 8.85 -1.94
C GLY A 4 11.27 8.00 -0.68
N ASP A 5 10.56 8.21 0.43
CA ASP A 5 11.00 7.66 1.73
C ASP A 5 10.48 6.24 2.05
N GLY A 6 10.02 5.49 1.04
CA GLY A 6 9.45 4.16 1.28
C GLY A 6 9.24 3.34 0.01
N ALA A 7 9.19 2.02 0.18
CA ALA A 7 8.87 1.10 -0.90
C ALA A 7 7.42 1.32 -1.36
N ARG A 8 7.21 1.32 -2.68
CA ARG A 8 5.88 1.58 -3.27
C ARG A 8 5.32 0.34 -3.94
N VAL A 9 4.08 -0.01 -3.62
CA VAL A 9 3.35 -1.05 -4.35
C VAL A 9 2.93 -0.51 -5.70
N THR A 10 3.41 -1.12 -6.78
CA THR A 10 2.99 -0.79 -8.15
C THR A 10 1.73 -1.57 -8.56
N ARG A 11 1.61 -2.82 -8.12
CA ARG A 11 0.44 -3.67 -8.38
C ARG A 11 0.31 -4.77 -7.33
N LEU A 12 -0.90 -4.95 -6.83
CA LEU A 12 -1.30 -6.12 -6.04
C LEU A 12 -2.67 -6.57 -6.56
N SER A 13 -2.82 -7.84 -6.90
CA SER A 13 -4.04 -8.34 -7.54
C SER A 13 -4.39 -9.73 -7.04
N VAL A 14 -5.68 -9.96 -6.83
CA VAL A 14 -6.22 -11.25 -6.40
C VAL A 14 -7.29 -11.69 -7.37
N SER A 15 -7.11 -12.88 -7.94
CA SER A 15 -8.11 -13.53 -8.80
C SER A 15 -9.46 -13.64 -8.08
N ARG A 16 -10.56 -13.45 -8.81
CA ARG A 16 -11.93 -13.47 -8.25
C ARG A 16 -12.23 -14.76 -7.47
N TRP A 17 -11.69 -15.88 -7.93
CA TRP A 17 -11.85 -17.20 -7.30
C TRP A 17 -11.17 -17.34 -5.94
N HIS A 18 -10.28 -16.40 -5.61
CA HIS A 18 -9.46 -16.42 -4.38
C HIS A 18 -9.75 -15.24 -3.45
N ARG A 19 -10.76 -14.42 -3.76
CA ARG A 19 -11.19 -13.31 -2.90
C ARG A 19 -11.86 -13.83 -1.63
N ARG A 20 -11.83 -13.01 -0.57
CA ARG A 20 -12.38 -13.33 0.77
C ARG A 20 -11.78 -14.56 1.45
N ARG A 21 -10.66 -15.10 0.93
CA ARG A 21 -9.89 -16.22 1.53
C ARG A 21 -8.59 -15.76 2.20
N GLY A 22 -8.46 -14.46 2.49
CA GLY A 22 -7.26 -13.87 3.11
C GLY A 22 -6.05 -13.69 2.17
N VAL A 23 -6.14 -14.05 0.89
CA VAL A 23 -5.01 -13.96 -0.07
C VAL A 23 -4.47 -12.53 -0.21
N GLY A 24 -5.35 -11.52 -0.25
CA GLY A 24 -4.94 -10.11 -0.31
C GLY A 24 -4.06 -9.69 0.88
N ARG A 25 -4.44 -10.11 2.10
CA ARG A 25 -3.65 -9.84 3.32
C ARG A 25 -2.29 -10.54 3.29
N ARG A 26 -2.22 -11.77 2.76
CA ARG A 26 -0.95 -12.50 2.62
C ARG A 26 -0.02 -11.84 1.59
N LEU A 27 -0.57 -11.37 0.46
CA LEU A 27 0.20 -10.60 -0.53
C LEU A 27 0.70 -9.28 0.06
N LEU A 28 -0.13 -8.60 0.86
CA LEU A 28 0.26 -7.39 1.55
C LEU A 28 1.41 -7.65 2.54
N ALA A 29 1.30 -8.69 3.37
CA ALA A 29 2.37 -9.09 4.29
C ALA A 29 3.68 -9.43 3.55
N PHE A 30 3.60 -10.10 2.40
CA PHE A 30 4.76 -10.32 1.53
C PHE A 30 5.39 -9.01 1.03
N ALA A 31 4.57 -8.04 0.62
CA ALA A 31 5.06 -6.71 0.23
C ALA A 31 5.73 -5.98 1.40
N GLU A 32 5.18 -6.06 2.62
CA GLU A 32 5.79 -5.51 3.83
C GLU A 32 7.16 -6.16 4.11
N SER A 33 7.28 -7.49 4.03
CA SER A 33 8.58 -8.18 4.18
C SER A 33 9.60 -7.72 3.14
N ARG A 34 9.18 -7.50 1.89
CA ARG A 34 10.05 -6.99 0.83
C ARG A 34 10.48 -5.54 1.09
N ALA A 35 9.59 -4.70 1.59
CA ALA A 35 9.92 -3.32 1.97
C ALA A 35 10.95 -3.28 3.11
N ARG A 36 10.79 -4.12 4.15
CA ARG A 36 11.79 -4.25 5.24
C ARG A 36 13.16 -4.69 4.72
N ALA A 37 13.19 -5.70 3.84
CA ALA A 37 14.45 -6.19 3.26
C ALA A 37 15.13 -5.13 2.39
N TRP A 38 14.36 -4.36 1.62
CA TRP A 38 14.88 -3.26 0.81
C TRP A 38 15.45 -2.13 1.67
N ALA A 39 14.72 -1.69 2.70
CA ALA A 39 15.20 -0.67 3.64
C ALA A 39 16.50 -1.10 4.34
N GLY A 40 16.55 -2.35 4.83
CA GLY A 40 17.76 -2.91 5.45
C GLY A 40 18.95 -2.97 4.49
N GLY A 41 18.73 -3.23 3.20
CA GLY A 41 19.77 -3.18 2.18
C GLY A 41 20.27 -1.76 1.85
N MET A 42 19.45 -0.74 2.10
CA MET A 42 19.78 0.67 1.92
C MET A 42 20.39 1.32 3.17
N GLY A 43 20.40 0.60 4.31
CA GLY A 43 20.84 1.15 5.60
C GLY A 43 19.79 2.05 6.26
N GLU A 44 18.54 2.02 5.78
CA GLU A 44 17.46 2.81 6.33
C GLU A 44 16.98 2.22 7.67
N PRO A 45 16.89 3.04 8.74
CA PRO A 45 16.56 2.55 10.09
C PRO A 45 15.09 2.17 10.25
N ARG A 46 14.21 2.66 9.35
CA ARG A 46 12.78 2.38 9.36
C ARG A 46 12.31 2.10 7.94
N ALA A 47 11.54 1.01 7.79
CA ALA A 47 10.92 0.69 6.51
C ALA A 47 9.53 1.32 6.45
N ARG A 48 9.15 1.83 5.28
CA ARG A 48 7.82 2.36 5.02
C ARG A 48 7.27 1.75 3.73
N LEU A 49 6.00 1.36 3.74
CA LEU A 49 5.31 0.89 2.53
C LEU A 49 4.17 1.84 2.15
N VAL A 50 4.15 2.26 0.89
CA VAL A 50 3.09 3.09 0.30
C VAL A 50 2.26 2.25 -0.68
N VAL A 51 0.95 2.29 -0.52
CA VAL A 51 -0.04 1.56 -1.34
C VAL A 51 -1.01 2.57 -1.97
N PRO A 52 -0.81 2.91 -3.25
CA PRO A 52 -1.80 3.64 -4.03
C PRO A 52 -3.06 2.83 -4.27
N VAL A 53 -4.23 3.41 -3.96
CA VAL A 53 -5.53 2.77 -4.14
C VAL A 53 -6.47 3.70 -4.89
N ALA A 54 -7.08 3.21 -5.97
CA ALA A 54 -8.14 3.95 -6.66
C ALA A 54 -9.28 4.27 -5.67
N VAL A 55 -9.79 5.51 -5.65
CA VAL A 55 -10.80 5.94 -4.66
C VAL A 55 -12.10 5.11 -4.70
N ALA A 56 -12.40 4.49 -5.84
CA ALA A 56 -13.55 3.60 -6.00
C ALA A 56 -13.35 2.20 -5.38
N ALA A 57 -12.13 1.83 -4.99
CA ALA A 57 -11.80 0.50 -4.47
C ALA A 57 -11.99 0.40 -2.94
N TRP A 58 -13.18 0.75 -2.45
CA TRP A 58 -13.53 0.81 -1.02
C TRP A 58 -13.18 -0.44 -0.22
N GLY A 59 -13.38 -1.63 -0.79
CA GLY A 59 -13.03 -2.89 -0.11
C GLY A 59 -11.52 -3.06 0.15
N VAL A 60 -10.67 -2.45 -0.67
CA VAL A 60 -9.21 -2.44 -0.46
C VAL A 60 -8.85 -1.42 0.62
N ALA A 61 -9.48 -0.23 0.60
CA ALA A 61 -9.28 0.79 1.63
C ALA A 61 -9.56 0.25 3.03
N GLY A 62 -10.74 -0.34 3.25
CA GLY A 62 -11.09 -0.92 4.56
C GLY A 62 -10.19 -2.10 4.95
N MET A 63 -9.67 -2.86 3.99
CA MET A 63 -8.68 -3.91 4.28
C MET A 63 -7.35 -3.31 4.78
N LEU A 64 -6.87 -2.24 4.14
CA LEU A 64 -5.62 -1.57 4.49
C LEU A 64 -5.72 -0.88 5.86
N GLU A 65 -6.80 -0.15 6.12
CA GLU A 65 -7.08 0.48 7.41
C GLU A 65 -7.10 -0.58 8.53
N GLY A 66 -7.80 -1.71 8.32
CA GLY A 66 -7.80 -2.83 9.26
C GLY A 66 -6.45 -3.55 9.42
N CYS A 67 -5.46 -3.24 8.57
CA CYS A 67 -4.08 -3.73 8.66
C CYS A 67 -3.10 -2.67 9.21
N GLY A 68 -3.62 -1.52 9.67
CA GLY A 68 -2.85 -0.43 10.28
C GLY A 68 -2.29 0.59 9.29
N TYR A 69 -2.76 0.63 8.04
CA TYR A 69 -2.37 1.68 7.11
C TYR A 69 -3.20 2.94 7.33
N GLN A 70 -2.55 4.09 7.20
CA GLN A 70 -3.17 5.40 7.29
C GLN A 70 -3.24 6.05 5.91
N ALA A 71 -4.33 6.77 5.63
CA ALA A 71 -4.44 7.56 4.41
C ALA A 71 -3.67 8.88 4.60
N GLU A 72 -2.62 9.09 3.81
CA GLU A 72 -1.73 10.24 3.96
C GLU A 72 -1.84 11.27 2.82
N GLY A 73 -2.53 10.93 1.74
CA GLY A 73 -2.68 11.83 0.62
C GLY A 73 -3.31 11.16 -0.59
N GLY A 74 -3.11 11.76 -1.75
CA GLY A 74 -3.64 11.26 -3.00
C GLY A 74 -3.33 12.19 -4.15
N TRP A 75 -3.63 11.74 -5.35
CA TRP A 75 -3.55 12.58 -6.53
C TRP A 75 -4.76 12.39 -7.42
N GLY A 76 -4.96 13.39 -8.25
CA GLY A 76 -6.13 13.55 -9.07
C GLY A 76 -5.80 14.12 -10.44
N CYS A 77 -6.82 14.20 -11.27
CA CYS A 77 -6.75 14.84 -12.58
C CYS A 77 -8.05 15.64 -12.79
N MET A 78 -7.97 16.78 -13.47
CA MET A 78 -9.14 17.61 -13.83
C MET A 78 -10.02 18.02 -12.62
N GLY A 79 -9.43 18.20 -11.44
CA GLY A 79 -10.15 18.53 -10.20
C GLY A 79 -10.75 17.34 -9.45
N TYR A 80 -10.60 16.11 -9.95
CA TYR A 80 -11.08 14.89 -9.30
C TYR A 80 -9.97 14.11 -8.63
N THR A 81 -10.16 13.70 -7.38
CA THR A 81 -9.28 12.72 -6.72
C THR A 81 -9.51 11.33 -7.31
N LEU A 82 -8.45 10.72 -7.84
CA LEU A 82 -8.53 9.39 -8.47
C LEU A 82 -7.88 8.31 -7.63
N VAL A 83 -6.82 8.67 -6.91
CA VAL A 83 -6.02 7.75 -6.11
C VAL A 83 -5.81 8.32 -4.73
N ARG A 84 -5.93 7.45 -3.73
CA ARG A 84 -5.56 7.71 -2.34
C ARG A 84 -4.34 6.89 -1.98
N GLU A 85 -3.35 7.52 -1.36
CA GLU A 85 -2.16 6.85 -0.83
C GLU A 85 -2.42 6.39 0.60
N PHE A 86 -2.22 5.11 0.83
CA PHE A 86 -2.18 4.50 2.15
C PHE A 86 -0.73 4.19 2.49
N SER A 87 -0.27 4.52 3.69
CA SER A 87 1.06 4.14 4.15
C SER A 87 1.08 3.58 5.56
N LYS A 88 2.16 2.84 5.82
CA LYS A 88 2.44 2.21 7.10
C LYS A 88 3.94 2.14 7.30
N ASP A 89 4.39 2.56 8.47
CA ASP A 89 5.73 2.31 8.97
C ASP A 89 5.81 0.86 9.50
N LEU A 90 6.89 0.16 9.16
CA LEU A 90 7.02 -1.30 9.24
C LEU A 90 8.05 -1.79 10.26
#